data_AF-A0A3E1EEK9-F1
#
_entry.id   AF-A0A3E1EEK9-F1
#
_cell.length_a   1.000
_cell.length_b   1.000
_cell.length_c   1.000
_cell.angle_alpha   90.00
_cell.angle_beta   90.00
_cell.angle_gamma   90.00
#
_symmetry.space_group_name_H-M   'P 1'
#
loop_
_entity.id
_entity.type
_entity.pdbx_description
1 polymer ?
#
loop_
_entity_poly.entity_id
_entity_poly.type
_entity_poly.pdbx_seq_one_letter_code
_entity_poly.pdbx_strand_id
1 'polypeptide(L)'
;MKRKFIWSGIFWAGALFLGTGVMAQVRVEIDPQKDEGAAATANADERVSEYLQNLAETERTEWMERMTSLVTDIDRVCSLTEAQRKRLTLAAKGAVDSGLNRWRANMETWVRDKARNVQGDIEQFLAGVGSVRFGDTARTWEPEHQQVWETTLSTVLDETQRKAYDDDMRQRLAFKHESMARALVADLDRTLRLSEKQRNELLPLVTMAASLHWDRLESWAGDEENLPYHQLGALLGAVPQEDRDRVLNEAQRKGWDRFFERFDGAWQSIRNLPGGHGVR
;
A
#
# COMPACT_ATOMS: atom_id res chain seq x y z
N MET A 1 18.76 -41.49 26.04
CA MET A 1 18.97 -42.86 25.50
C MET A 1 18.19 -42.96 24.18
N LYS A 2 18.84 -42.78 23.03
CA LYS A 2 18.17 -42.83 21.71
C LYS A 2 17.99 -44.30 21.30
N ARG A 3 16.76 -44.78 21.18
CA ARG A 3 16.45 -46.12 20.66
C ARG A 3 16.47 -46.07 19.13
N LYS A 4 17.36 -46.85 18.49
CA LYS A 4 17.35 -47.08 17.05
C LYS A 4 16.18 -47.99 16.71
N PHE A 5 15.28 -47.53 15.85
CA PHE A 5 14.22 -48.36 15.28
C PHE A 5 14.74 -48.96 13.98
N ILE A 6 14.76 -50.29 13.89
CA ILE A 6 15.17 -51.02 12.67
C ILE A 6 13.89 -51.61 12.08
N TRP A 7 13.45 -51.07 10.94
CA TRP A 7 12.34 -51.61 10.18
C TRP A 7 12.89 -52.45 9.03
N SER A 8 12.42 -53.70 8.91
CA SER A 8 12.78 -54.61 7.82
C SER A 8 11.52 -54.87 6.99
N GLY A 9 11.41 -54.21 5.84
CA GLY A 9 10.33 -54.43 4.87
C GLY A 9 10.88 -55.10 3.61
N ILE A 10 10.24 -56.18 3.16
CA ILE A 10 10.55 -56.85 1.89
C ILE A 10 9.63 -56.26 0.81
N PHE A 11 10.20 -55.54 -0.16
CA PHE A 11 9.47 -55.08 -1.35
C PHE A 11 9.72 -56.06 -2.50
N TRP A 12 8.63 -56.54 -3.12
CA TRP A 12 8.65 -57.34 -4.33
C TRP A 12 8.46 -56.42 -5.54
N ALA A 13 9.53 -56.19 -6.32
CA ALA A 13 9.44 -55.59 -7.64
C ALA A 13 9.76 -56.67 -8.67
N GLY A 14 8.75 -57.04 -9.48
CA GLY A 14 8.89 -58.03 -10.53
C GLY A 14 9.63 -57.48 -11.74
N ALA A 15 10.70 -58.16 -12.14
CA ALA A 15 11.23 -58.15 -13.50
C ALA A 15 12.07 -59.43 -13.73
N LEU A 16 11.73 -60.18 -14.78
CA LEU A 16 12.45 -61.35 -15.26
C LEU A 16 13.90 -60.98 -15.65
N PHE A 17 14.90 -61.57 -15.01
CA PHE A 17 16.22 -61.79 -15.60
C PHE A 17 16.89 -63.00 -14.93
N LEU A 18 17.29 -63.98 -15.75
CA LEU A 18 18.10 -65.14 -15.35
C LEU A 18 19.53 -64.66 -15.07
N GLY A 19 19.94 -64.67 -13.81
CA GLY A 19 21.29 -64.32 -13.38
C GLY A 19 21.46 -64.50 -11.88
N THR A 20 22.58 -65.11 -11.48
CA THR A 20 22.96 -65.46 -10.10
C THR A 20 22.63 -64.36 -9.08
N GLY A 21 21.75 -64.69 -8.13
CA GLY A 21 21.29 -63.77 -7.10
C GLY A 21 22.37 -63.42 -6.08
N VAL A 22 22.94 -62.22 -6.20
CA VAL A 22 23.61 -61.52 -5.10
C VAL A 22 22.53 -60.71 -4.38
N MET A 23 22.19 -61.12 -3.16
CA MET A 23 21.34 -60.35 -2.26
C MET A 23 22.11 -59.10 -1.81
N ALA A 24 22.01 -58.00 -2.57
CA ALA A 24 22.49 -56.70 -2.12
C ALA A 24 21.51 -56.18 -1.04
N GLN A 25 21.92 -56.23 0.22
CA GLN A 25 21.25 -55.48 1.28
C GLN A 25 21.44 -53.99 1.00
N VAL A 26 20.44 -53.34 0.38
CA VAL A 26 20.37 -51.88 0.32
C VAL A 26 20.08 -51.40 1.75
N ARG A 27 21.15 -51.00 2.44
CA ARG A 27 21.06 -50.34 3.73
C ARG A 27 20.61 -48.90 3.48
N VAL A 28 19.32 -48.64 3.61
CA VAL A 28 18.80 -47.27 3.66
C VAL A 28 19.20 -46.70 5.01
N GLU A 29 20.30 -45.95 5.01
CA GLU A 29 20.75 -45.21 6.18
C GLU A 29 19.88 -43.94 6.26
N ILE A 30 18.78 -44.05 7.00
CA ILE A 30 17.94 -42.89 7.32
C ILE A 30 18.75 -42.03 8.29
N ASP A 31 19.22 -40.88 7.82
CA ASP A 31 19.86 -39.87 8.65
C ASP A 31 18.79 -39.18 9.51
N PRO A 32 18.72 -39.45 10.82
CA PRO A 32 17.70 -38.89 11.69
C PRO A 32 17.78 -37.37 11.82
N GLN A 33 18.94 -36.74 11.53
CA GLN A 33 19.04 -35.28 11.52
C GLN A 33 18.37 -34.65 10.30
N LYS A 34 18.31 -35.39 9.18
CA LYS A 34 17.66 -34.94 7.95
C LYS A 34 16.13 -34.98 8.08
N ASP A 35 15.60 -35.97 8.80
CA ASP A 35 14.16 -36.11 9.05
C ASP A 35 13.65 -35.16 10.15
N GLU A 36 14.44 -34.87 11.19
CA GLU A 36 14.10 -33.85 12.20
C GLU A 36 14.03 -32.44 11.58
N GLY A 37 14.95 -32.11 10.66
CA GLY A 37 14.91 -30.87 9.89
C GLY A 37 13.68 -30.76 8.98
N ALA A 38 13.33 -31.85 8.28
CA ALA A 38 12.16 -31.89 7.39
C ALA A 38 10.82 -31.74 8.15
N ALA A 39 10.69 -32.36 9.33
CA ALA A 39 9.50 -32.25 10.17
C ALA A 39 9.33 -30.85 10.78
N ALA A 40 10.43 -30.21 11.20
CA ALA A 40 10.42 -28.83 11.69
C ALA A 40 10.02 -27.83 10.58
N THR A 41 10.51 -28.03 9.35
CA THR A 41 10.14 -27.19 8.20
C THR A 41 8.68 -27.38 7.77
N ALA A 42 8.15 -28.60 7.82
CA ALA A 42 6.75 -28.88 7.49
C ALA A 42 5.79 -28.21 8.48
N ASN A 43 6.14 -28.16 9.77
CA ASN A 43 5.37 -27.43 10.78
C ASN A 43 5.41 -25.91 10.52
N ALA A 44 6.59 -25.37 10.19
CA ALA A 44 6.73 -23.94 9.85
C ALA A 44 5.91 -23.53 8.62
N ASP A 45 5.89 -24.35 7.56
CA ASP A 45 5.09 -24.08 6.36
C ASP A 45 3.58 -24.11 6.63
N GLU A 46 3.13 -25.00 7.52
CA GLU A 46 1.74 -25.04 7.99
C GLU A 46 1.38 -23.78 8.79
N ARG A 47 2.23 -23.37 9.75
CA ARG A 47 2.05 -22.13 10.53
C ARG A 47 1.98 -20.89 9.63
N VAL A 48 2.89 -20.78 8.66
CA VAL A 48 2.90 -19.70 7.67
C VAL A 48 1.61 -19.69 6.85
N SER A 49 1.12 -20.86 6.44
CA SER A 49 -0.10 -20.97 5.64
C SER A 49 -1.35 -20.55 6.43
N GLU A 50 -1.47 -20.99 7.69
CA GLU A 50 -2.57 -20.58 8.58
C GLU A 50 -2.53 -19.07 8.85
N TYR A 51 -1.34 -18.52 9.14
CA TYR A 51 -1.16 -17.08 9.34
C TYR A 51 -1.60 -16.27 8.11
N LEU A 52 -1.12 -16.65 6.91
CA LEU A 52 -1.48 -15.95 5.67
C LEU A 52 -2.98 -16.04 5.36
N GLN A 53 -3.64 -17.14 5.72
CA GLN A 53 -5.09 -17.26 5.56
C GLN A 53 -5.85 -16.29 6.48
N ASN A 54 -5.46 -16.21 7.75
CA ASN A 54 -6.07 -15.30 8.72
C ASN A 54 -5.83 -13.83 8.35
N LEU A 55 -4.61 -13.52 7.90
CA LEU A 55 -4.28 -12.17 7.42
C LEU A 55 -5.09 -11.80 6.18
N ALA A 56 -5.24 -12.71 5.22
CA ALA A 56 -6.06 -12.47 4.03
C ALA A 56 -7.55 -12.23 4.35
N GLU A 57 -8.09 -12.87 5.38
CA GLU A 57 -9.47 -12.62 5.82
C GLU A 57 -9.63 -11.25 6.47
N THR A 58 -8.62 -10.83 7.24
CA THR A 58 -8.57 -9.50 7.86
C THR A 58 -8.56 -8.42 6.77
N GLU A 59 -7.64 -8.53 5.81
CA GLU A 59 -7.54 -7.60 4.68
C GLU A 59 -8.82 -7.60 3.83
N ARG A 60 -9.46 -8.76 3.60
CA ARG A 60 -10.74 -8.81 2.91
C ARG A 60 -11.79 -7.98 3.62
N THR A 61 -11.88 -8.11 4.93
CA THR A 61 -12.86 -7.38 5.74
C THR A 61 -12.62 -5.89 5.63
N GLU A 62 -11.38 -5.44 5.86
CA GLU A 62 -10.99 -4.02 5.78
C GLU A 62 -11.25 -3.42 4.39
N TRP A 63 -10.86 -4.12 3.34
CA TRP A 63 -11.06 -3.66 1.96
C TRP A 63 -12.54 -3.62 1.58
N MET A 64 -13.33 -4.59 2.05
CA MET A 64 -14.79 -4.56 1.84
C MET A 64 -15.47 -3.41 2.61
N GLU A 65 -15.03 -3.10 3.82
CA GLU A 65 -15.53 -1.96 4.60
C GLU A 65 -15.24 -0.62 3.91
N ARG A 66 -14.01 -0.45 3.41
CA ARG A 66 -13.61 0.71 2.60
C ARG A 66 -14.46 0.84 1.34
N MET A 67 -14.60 -0.24 0.55
CA MET A 67 -15.43 -0.21 -0.65
C MET A 67 -16.92 0.01 -0.37
N THR A 68 -17.43 -0.50 0.75
CA THR A 68 -18.81 -0.24 1.18
C THR A 68 -19.02 1.23 1.51
N SER A 69 -18.04 1.86 2.16
CA SER A 69 -18.03 3.31 2.43
C SER A 69 -18.01 4.10 1.13
N LEU A 70 -17.19 3.68 0.15
CA LEU A 70 -17.14 4.31 -1.17
C LEU A 70 -18.47 4.20 -1.92
N VAL A 71 -19.12 3.03 -1.93
CA VAL A 71 -20.46 2.86 -2.54
C VAL A 71 -21.50 3.75 -1.85
N THR A 72 -21.44 3.85 -0.51
CA THR A 72 -22.36 4.70 0.27
C THR A 72 -22.16 6.18 -0.07
N ASP A 73 -20.92 6.60 -0.28
CA ASP A 73 -20.60 7.97 -0.64
C ASP A 73 -21.04 8.30 -2.08
N ILE A 74 -20.79 7.40 -3.03
CA ILE A 74 -21.31 7.56 -4.41
C ILE A 74 -22.84 7.64 -4.38
N ASP A 75 -23.50 6.83 -3.55
CA ASP A 75 -24.95 6.91 -3.36
C ASP A 75 -25.42 8.27 -2.84
N ARG A 76 -24.76 8.80 -1.82
CA ARG A 76 -25.07 10.11 -1.25
C ARG A 76 -24.98 11.21 -2.32
N VAL A 77 -23.96 11.16 -3.19
CA VAL A 77 -23.73 12.19 -4.23
C VAL A 77 -24.66 12.00 -5.42
N CYS A 78 -24.84 10.76 -5.88
CA CYS A 78 -25.51 10.46 -7.15
C CYS A 78 -26.99 10.07 -6.98
N SER A 79 -27.47 9.89 -5.75
CA SER A 79 -28.80 9.36 -5.43
C SER A 79 -29.09 8.07 -6.20
N LEU A 80 -28.30 7.01 -5.96
CA LEU A 80 -28.34 5.81 -6.78
C LEU A 80 -29.66 5.07 -6.65
N THR A 81 -30.13 4.55 -7.78
CA THR A 81 -31.22 3.56 -7.79
C THR A 81 -30.77 2.27 -7.10
N GLU A 82 -31.74 1.48 -6.62
CA GLU A 82 -31.44 0.17 -6.01
C GLU A 82 -30.65 -0.75 -6.96
N ALA A 83 -30.97 -0.71 -8.27
CA ALA A 83 -30.26 -1.48 -9.28
C ALA A 83 -28.79 -1.04 -9.43
N GLN A 84 -28.53 0.27 -9.49
CA GLN A 84 -27.16 0.81 -9.56
C GLN A 84 -26.35 0.44 -8.31
N ARG A 85 -26.93 0.62 -7.12
CA ARG A 85 -26.31 0.25 -5.84
C ARG A 85 -25.94 -1.23 -5.79
N LYS A 86 -26.84 -2.12 -6.20
CA LYS A 86 -26.57 -3.57 -6.27
C LYS A 86 -25.41 -3.89 -7.22
N ARG A 87 -25.36 -3.25 -8.40
CA ARG A 87 -24.27 -3.45 -9.37
C ARG A 87 -22.92 -2.98 -8.81
N LEU A 88 -22.86 -1.80 -8.20
CA LEU A 88 -21.62 -1.30 -7.58
C LEU A 88 -21.20 -2.17 -6.40
N THR A 89 -22.13 -2.62 -5.55
CA THR A 89 -21.81 -3.52 -4.44
C THR A 89 -21.23 -4.85 -4.93
N LEU A 90 -21.75 -5.40 -6.03
CA LEU A 90 -21.21 -6.62 -6.63
C LEU A 90 -19.83 -6.38 -7.24
N ALA A 91 -19.62 -5.25 -7.93
CA ALA A 91 -18.33 -4.88 -8.49
C ALA A 91 -17.28 -4.65 -7.39
N ALA A 92 -17.66 -4.04 -6.26
CA ALA A 92 -16.80 -3.88 -5.09
C ALA A 92 -16.31 -5.24 -4.58
N LYS A 93 -17.21 -6.22 -4.43
CA LYS A 93 -16.81 -7.60 -4.05
C LYS A 93 -15.82 -8.21 -5.03
N GLY A 94 -16.13 -8.13 -6.33
CA GLY A 94 -15.24 -8.65 -7.37
C GLY A 94 -13.87 -7.94 -7.41
N ALA A 95 -13.84 -6.64 -7.12
CA ALA A 95 -12.62 -5.86 -7.03
C ALA A 95 -11.78 -6.27 -5.81
N VAL A 96 -12.40 -6.42 -4.64
CA VAL A 96 -11.70 -6.91 -3.44
C VAL A 96 -11.11 -8.30 -3.70
N ASP A 97 -11.88 -9.22 -4.26
CA ASP A 97 -11.38 -10.57 -4.58
C ASP A 97 -10.22 -10.53 -5.59
N SER A 98 -10.32 -9.72 -6.64
CA SER A 98 -9.26 -9.54 -7.65
C SER A 98 -7.97 -9.00 -7.03
N GLY A 99 -8.10 -7.93 -6.24
CA GLY A 99 -6.98 -7.30 -5.56
C GLY A 99 -6.31 -8.25 -4.57
N LEU A 100 -7.11 -8.92 -3.73
CA LEU A 100 -6.61 -9.85 -2.71
C LEU A 100 -5.88 -11.03 -3.33
N ASN A 101 -6.33 -11.55 -4.47
CA ASN A 101 -5.62 -12.64 -5.13
C ASN A 101 -4.18 -12.24 -5.48
N ARG A 102 -3.98 -11.00 -5.95
CA ARG A 102 -2.64 -10.49 -6.25
C ARG A 102 -1.84 -10.16 -5.00
N TRP A 103 -2.46 -9.53 -4.00
CA TRP A 103 -1.83 -9.24 -2.72
C TRP A 103 -1.37 -10.53 -2.01
N ARG A 104 -2.23 -11.56 -1.96
CA ARG A 104 -1.94 -12.87 -1.35
C ARG A 104 -0.73 -13.53 -2.00
N ALA A 105 -0.64 -13.55 -3.32
CA ALA A 105 0.49 -14.16 -4.02
C ALA A 105 1.83 -13.46 -3.68
N ASN A 106 1.82 -12.13 -3.57
CA ASN A 106 3.01 -11.35 -3.20
C ASN A 106 3.37 -11.54 -1.72
N MET A 107 2.38 -11.46 -0.84
CA MET A 107 2.57 -11.70 0.60
C MET A 107 3.07 -13.11 0.88
N GLU A 108 2.49 -14.13 0.23
CA GLU A 108 2.95 -15.50 0.39
C GLU A 108 4.40 -15.66 -0.04
N THR A 109 4.76 -15.12 -1.20
CA THR A 109 6.14 -15.15 -1.70
C THR A 109 7.09 -14.47 -0.71
N TRP A 110 6.74 -13.27 -0.25
CA TRP A 110 7.56 -12.50 0.68
C TRP A 110 7.69 -13.18 2.05
N VAL A 111 6.58 -13.61 2.66
CA VAL A 111 6.59 -14.25 3.99
C VAL A 111 7.36 -15.55 3.94
N ARG A 112 7.16 -16.39 2.91
CA ARG A 112 7.88 -17.66 2.78
C ARG A 112 9.38 -17.45 2.54
N ASP A 113 9.77 -16.47 1.72
CA ASP A 113 11.19 -16.14 1.50
C ASP A 113 11.87 -15.72 2.81
N LYS A 114 11.21 -14.90 3.61
CA LYS A 114 11.71 -14.48 4.92
C LYS A 114 11.73 -15.63 5.93
N ALA A 115 10.66 -16.42 5.99
CA ALA A 115 10.54 -17.55 6.92
C ALA A 115 11.65 -18.59 6.74
N ARG A 116 12.11 -18.84 5.51
CA ARG A 116 13.25 -19.76 5.22
C ARG A 116 14.55 -19.39 5.93
N ASN A 117 14.72 -18.11 6.26
CA ASN A 117 15.94 -17.58 6.86
C ASN A 117 15.79 -17.29 8.38
N VAL A 118 14.64 -17.63 8.97
CA VAL A 118 14.40 -17.43 10.41
C VAL A 118 15.17 -18.48 11.21
N GLN A 119 16.15 -18.04 12.00
CA GLN A 119 16.92 -18.91 12.91
C GLN A 119 16.31 -19.01 14.32
N GLY A 120 15.11 -18.46 14.52
CA GLY A 120 14.43 -18.34 15.81
C GLY A 120 12.97 -18.82 15.77
N ASP A 121 12.16 -18.30 16.69
CA ASP A 121 10.74 -18.64 16.79
C ASP A 121 9.95 -18.07 15.59
N ILE A 122 9.34 -18.97 14.81
CA ILE A 122 8.51 -18.60 13.67
C ILE A 122 7.29 -17.77 14.08
N GLU A 123 6.73 -18.01 15.27
CA GLU A 123 5.57 -17.27 15.77
C GLU A 123 5.95 -15.81 16.06
N GLN A 124 7.14 -15.58 16.63
CA GLN A 124 7.66 -14.23 16.83
C GLN A 124 7.91 -13.51 15.50
N PHE A 125 8.44 -14.22 14.49
CA PHE A 125 8.59 -13.66 13.14
C PHE A 125 7.23 -13.27 12.55
N LEU A 126 6.24 -14.17 12.57
CA LEU A 126 4.91 -13.95 12.01
C LEU A 126 4.16 -12.82 12.74
N ALA A 127 4.28 -12.73 14.06
CA ALA A 127 3.75 -11.61 14.83
C ALA A 127 4.39 -10.26 14.43
N GLY A 128 5.65 -10.29 13.97
CA GLY A 128 6.39 -9.12 13.50
C GLY A 128 6.18 -8.76 12.02
N VAL A 129 5.55 -9.63 11.22
CA VAL A 129 5.30 -9.37 9.79
C VAL A 129 4.41 -8.14 9.60
N GLY A 130 3.36 -7.98 10.42
CA GLY A 130 2.46 -6.83 10.40
C GLY A 130 1.89 -6.51 9.01
N SER A 131 1.53 -5.24 8.79
CA SER A 131 1.16 -4.71 7.47
C SER A 131 2.43 -4.39 6.67
N VAL A 132 2.77 -5.27 5.74
CA VAL A 132 3.89 -5.05 4.82
C VAL A 132 3.44 -4.15 3.68
N ARG A 133 4.13 -3.03 3.48
CA ARG A 133 3.86 -2.10 2.37
C ARG A 133 4.73 -2.43 1.17
N PHE A 134 4.10 -2.70 0.03
CA PHE A 134 4.77 -3.06 -1.22
C PHE A 134 5.01 -1.87 -2.17
N GLY A 135 5.21 -0.67 -1.61
CA GLY A 135 5.42 0.57 -2.35
C GLY A 135 4.34 0.81 -3.42
N ASP A 136 4.71 1.48 -4.51
CA ASP A 136 3.78 1.88 -5.58
C ASP A 136 3.05 0.70 -6.24
N THR A 137 3.63 -0.50 -6.23
CA THR A 137 2.96 -1.68 -6.80
C THR A 137 1.72 -2.08 -6.00
N ALA A 138 1.68 -1.77 -4.70
CA ALA A 138 0.55 -2.08 -3.82
C ALA A 138 -0.73 -1.39 -4.28
N ARG A 139 -0.64 -0.14 -4.80
CA ARG A 139 -1.80 0.61 -5.31
C ARG A 139 -2.54 -0.14 -6.41
N THR A 140 -1.81 -0.84 -7.27
CA THR A 140 -2.43 -1.62 -8.36
C THR A 140 -3.23 -2.83 -7.87
N TRP A 141 -3.15 -3.15 -6.57
CA TRP A 141 -3.87 -4.26 -5.95
C TRP A 141 -5.08 -3.77 -5.17
N GLU A 142 -5.16 -2.46 -4.93
CA GLU A 142 -6.28 -1.90 -4.18
C GLU A 142 -7.58 -2.05 -4.98
N PRO A 143 -8.72 -2.26 -4.28
CA PRO A 143 -10.00 -2.49 -4.94
C PRO A 143 -10.45 -1.34 -5.85
N GLU A 144 -10.18 -0.07 -5.49
CA GLU A 144 -10.61 1.09 -6.29
C GLU A 144 -9.89 1.16 -7.64
N HIS A 145 -8.72 0.53 -7.75
CA HIS A 145 -7.90 0.49 -8.96
C HIS A 145 -8.09 -0.79 -9.78
N GLN A 146 -9.02 -1.67 -9.38
CA GLN A 146 -9.33 -2.86 -10.16
C GLN A 146 -10.22 -2.51 -11.35
N GLN A 147 -9.86 -3.04 -12.53
CA GLN A 147 -10.59 -2.80 -13.77
C GLN A 147 -12.09 -3.10 -13.67
N VAL A 148 -12.49 -4.14 -12.92
CA VAL A 148 -13.91 -4.49 -12.72
C VAL A 148 -14.69 -3.38 -12.02
N TRP A 149 -14.06 -2.70 -11.06
CA TRP A 149 -14.65 -1.57 -10.36
C TRP A 149 -14.74 -0.35 -11.27
N GLU A 150 -13.62 0.08 -11.85
CA GLU A 150 -13.54 1.27 -12.72
C GLU A 150 -14.51 1.16 -13.90
N THR A 151 -14.55 -0.01 -14.56
CA THR A 151 -15.47 -0.27 -15.68
C THR A 151 -16.92 -0.22 -15.21
N THR A 152 -17.24 -0.80 -14.05
CA THR A 152 -18.61 -0.75 -13.52
C THR A 152 -19.01 0.67 -13.16
N LEU A 153 -18.15 1.43 -12.47
CA LEU A 153 -18.40 2.83 -12.14
C LEU A 153 -18.60 3.68 -13.41
N SER A 154 -17.82 3.42 -14.46
CA SER A 154 -17.95 4.12 -15.75
C SER A 154 -19.26 3.83 -16.49
N THR A 155 -19.91 2.69 -16.22
CA THR A 155 -21.09 2.22 -16.97
C THR A 155 -22.39 2.26 -16.16
N VAL A 156 -22.32 2.30 -14.83
CA VAL A 156 -23.49 2.31 -13.95
C VAL A 156 -24.02 3.73 -13.73
N LEU A 157 -23.13 4.72 -13.68
CA LEU A 157 -23.50 6.12 -13.55
C LEU A 157 -23.86 6.70 -14.91
N ASP A 158 -24.98 7.42 -14.97
CA ASP A 158 -25.28 8.27 -16.12
C ASP A 158 -24.40 9.52 -16.15
N GLU A 159 -24.50 10.31 -17.22
CA GLU A 159 -23.67 11.51 -17.41
C GLU A 159 -23.88 12.56 -16.30
N THR A 160 -25.12 12.72 -15.82
CA THR A 160 -25.43 13.70 -14.78
C THR A 160 -24.84 13.26 -13.44
N GLN A 161 -24.99 11.98 -13.11
CA GLN A 161 -24.40 11.39 -11.91
C GLN A 161 -22.88 11.41 -11.94
N ARG A 162 -22.26 11.07 -13.08
CA ARG A 162 -20.81 11.15 -13.28
C ARG A 162 -20.30 12.55 -13.01
N LYS A 163 -20.90 13.55 -13.65
CA LYS A 163 -20.53 14.95 -13.43
C LYS A 163 -20.68 15.36 -11.97
N ALA A 164 -21.76 14.96 -11.30
CA ALA A 164 -21.96 15.27 -9.88
C ALA A 164 -20.88 14.62 -8.99
N TYR A 165 -20.50 13.38 -9.29
CA TYR A 165 -19.43 12.69 -8.58
C TYR A 165 -18.07 13.34 -8.81
N ASP A 166 -17.73 13.67 -10.05
CA ASP A 166 -16.48 14.36 -10.39
C ASP A 166 -16.41 15.76 -9.75
N ASP A 167 -17.55 16.48 -9.69
CA ASP A 167 -17.67 17.77 -9.00
C ASP A 167 -17.44 17.63 -7.48
N ASP A 168 -17.96 16.58 -6.83
CA ASP A 168 -17.73 16.29 -5.40
C ASP A 168 -16.26 15.90 -5.13
N MET A 169 -15.66 15.05 -5.97
CA MET A 169 -14.25 14.67 -5.85
C MET A 169 -13.32 15.88 -5.99
N ARG A 170 -13.58 16.77 -6.98
CA ARG A 170 -12.81 18.02 -7.14
C ARG A 170 -12.94 18.94 -5.92
N GLN A 171 -14.13 19.03 -5.33
CA GLN A 171 -14.33 19.83 -4.11
C GLN A 171 -13.57 19.27 -2.91
N ARG A 172 -13.55 17.94 -2.73
CA ARG A 172 -12.76 17.30 -1.67
C ARG A 172 -11.27 17.54 -1.85
N LEU A 173 -10.78 17.38 -3.07
CA LEU A 173 -9.38 17.61 -3.38
C LEU A 173 -8.98 19.08 -3.14
N ALA A 174 -9.82 20.02 -3.56
CA ALA A 174 -9.63 21.45 -3.28
C ALA A 174 -9.60 21.75 -1.78
N PHE A 175 -10.55 21.20 -1.01
CA PHE A 175 -10.59 21.34 0.44
C PHE A 175 -9.32 20.77 1.11
N LYS A 176 -8.85 19.61 0.66
CA LYS A 176 -7.62 18.97 1.14
C LYS A 176 -6.41 19.86 0.89
N HIS A 177 -6.22 20.34 -0.33
CA HIS A 177 -5.11 21.24 -0.70
C HIS A 177 -5.13 22.53 0.12
N GLU A 178 -6.31 23.15 0.27
CA GLU A 178 -6.45 24.36 1.08
C GLU A 178 -6.13 24.11 2.56
N SER A 179 -6.61 22.99 3.12
CA SER A 179 -6.37 22.63 4.52
C SER A 179 -4.86 22.44 4.80
N MET A 180 -4.16 21.77 3.89
CA MET A 180 -2.71 21.61 3.97
C MET A 180 -1.97 22.94 3.86
N ALA A 181 -2.38 23.78 2.91
CA ALA A 181 -1.80 25.11 2.73
C ALA A 181 -1.99 25.99 3.97
N ARG A 182 -3.20 25.97 4.58
CA ARG A 182 -3.48 26.69 5.83
C ARG A 182 -2.57 26.23 6.96
N ALA A 183 -2.37 24.93 7.09
CA ALA A 183 -1.52 24.37 8.13
C ALA A 183 -0.05 24.78 7.91
N LEU A 184 0.47 24.66 6.68
CA LEU A 184 1.81 25.14 6.33
C LEU A 184 2.01 26.63 6.59
N VAL A 185 1.02 27.46 6.23
CA VAL A 185 1.05 28.91 6.51
C VAL A 185 1.04 29.18 8.01
N ALA A 186 0.31 28.39 8.81
CA ALA A 186 0.32 28.52 10.27
C ALA A 186 1.70 28.19 10.88
N ASP A 187 2.40 27.18 10.35
CA ASP A 187 3.77 26.87 10.79
C ASP A 187 4.79 27.95 10.40
N LEU A 188 4.63 28.49 9.20
CA LEU A 188 5.41 29.64 8.74
C LEU A 188 5.14 30.85 9.61
N ASP A 189 3.88 31.15 9.95
CA ASP A 189 3.54 32.27 10.83
C ASP A 189 4.15 32.13 12.23
N ARG A 190 4.12 30.91 12.79
CA ARG A 190 4.76 30.61 14.08
C ARG A 190 6.25 30.95 14.07
N THR A 191 6.91 30.80 12.93
CA THR A 191 8.37 30.97 12.77
C THR A 191 8.75 32.39 12.30
N LEU A 192 7.97 32.96 11.38
CA LEU A 192 8.28 34.19 10.64
C LEU A 192 7.51 35.41 11.14
N ARG A 193 6.53 35.22 12.04
CA ARG A 193 5.63 36.27 12.56
C ARG A 193 4.99 37.05 11.41
N LEU A 194 4.23 36.34 10.58
CA LEU A 194 3.58 36.90 9.41
C LEU A 194 2.48 37.89 9.85
N SER A 195 2.31 38.96 9.09
CA SER A 195 1.13 39.82 9.24
C SER A 195 -0.12 39.13 8.67
N GLU A 196 -1.31 39.63 9.01
CA GLU A 196 -2.56 39.14 8.43
C GLU A 196 -2.57 39.25 6.90
N LYS A 197 -2.12 40.39 6.38
CA LYS A 197 -1.97 40.60 4.94
C LYS A 197 -1.07 39.54 4.30
N GLN A 198 0.08 39.24 4.92
CA GLN A 198 1.02 38.23 4.41
C GLN A 198 0.44 36.83 4.44
N ARG A 199 -0.29 36.45 5.51
CA ARG A 199 -0.98 35.15 5.56
C ARG A 199 -2.00 35.02 4.43
N ASN A 200 -2.79 36.07 4.19
CA ASN A 200 -3.82 36.08 3.15
C ASN A 200 -3.21 36.05 1.74
N GLU A 201 -2.05 36.67 1.52
CA GLU A 201 -1.35 36.64 0.23
C GLU A 201 -0.57 35.32 0.00
N LEU A 202 0.01 34.72 1.04
CA LEU A 202 0.73 33.44 0.94
C LEU A 202 -0.18 32.23 0.76
N LEU A 203 -1.35 32.22 1.42
CA LEU A 203 -2.26 31.09 1.36
C LEU A 203 -2.59 30.63 -0.07
N PRO A 204 -3.04 31.49 -1.00
CA PRO A 204 -3.34 31.05 -2.36
C PRO A 204 -2.10 30.54 -3.12
N LEU A 205 -0.90 31.07 -2.83
CA LEU A 205 0.35 30.60 -3.43
C LEU A 205 0.68 29.17 -2.99
N VAL A 206 0.56 28.90 -1.68
CA VAL A 206 0.81 27.57 -1.12
C VAL A 206 -0.28 26.57 -1.55
N THR A 207 -1.54 27.00 -1.63
CA THR A 207 -2.64 26.16 -2.15
C THR A 207 -2.40 25.78 -3.62
N MET A 208 -1.94 26.73 -4.45
CA MET A 208 -1.60 26.46 -5.85
C MET A 208 -0.44 25.46 -5.95
N ALA A 209 0.63 25.68 -5.17
CA ALA A 209 1.75 24.75 -5.06
C ALA A 209 1.31 23.33 -4.66
N ALA A 210 0.45 23.21 -3.65
CA ALA A 210 -0.13 21.93 -3.25
C ALA A 210 -0.91 21.29 -4.40
N SER A 211 -1.80 22.06 -5.06
CA SER A 211 -2.64 21.53 -6.13
C SER A 211 -1.88 21.07 -7.38
N LEU A 212 -0.76 21.71 -7.71
CA LEU A 212 0.03 21.36 -8.89
C LEU A 212 0.96 20.17 -8.67
N HIS A 213 1.32 19.90 -7.41
CA HIS A 213 2.35 18.92 -7.06
C HIS A 213 1.86 17.80 -6.15
N TRP A 214 0.55 17.76 -5.83
CA TRP A 214 -0.05 16.76 -4.96
C TRP A 214 0.26 15.32 -5.41
N ASP A 215 -0.07 14.98 -6.66
CA ASP A 215 0.12 13.62 -7.19
C ASP A 215 1.58 13.14 -7.09
N ARG A 216 2.54 14.06 -7.24
CA ARG A 216 3.97 13.73 -7.09
C ARG A 216 4.38 13.56 -5.64
N LEU A 217 3.86 14.40 -4.75
CA LEU A 217 4.10 14.27 -3.31
C LEU A 217 3.54 12.94 -2.81
N GLU A 218 2.34 12.58 -3.24
CA GLU A 218 1.66 11.34 -2.90
C GLU A 218 2.44 10.12 -3.40
N SER A 219 2.85 10.13 -4.67
CA SER A 219 3.70 9.08 -5.23
C SER A 219 5.04 8.98 -4.51
N TRP A 220 5.66 10.10 -4.15
CA TRP A 220 6.93 10.09 -3.39
C TRP A 220 6.76 9.52 -1.97
N ALA A 221 5.67 9.84 -1.30
CA ALA A 221 5.42 9.42 0.08
C ALA A 221 4.93 7.97 0.18
N GLY A 222 4.44 7.38 -0.91
CA GLY A 222 4.06 5.98 -1.01
C GLY A 222 2.71 5.61 -0.38
N ASP A 223 1.93 6.60 0.11
CA ASP A 223 0.48 6.56 0.35
C ASP A 223 -0.06 7.90 0.92
N GLU A 224 -1.34 8.23 0.71
CA GLU A 224 -2.02 9.40 1.27
C GLU A 224 -2.19 9.33 2.79
N GLU A 225 -2.48 8.15 3.34
CA GLU A 225 -2.92 7.99 4.73
C GLU A 225 -1.82 8.28 5.76
N ASN A 226 -0.56 8.33 5.31
CA ASN A 226 0.58 8.45 6.20
C ASN A 226 1.56 9.54 5.80
N LEU A 227 1.16 10.49 4.96
CA LEU A 227 1.93 11.70 4.69
C LEU A 227 2.08 12.44 6.02
N PRO A 228 3.24 12.31 6.70
CA PRO A 228 3.40 12.93 8.00
C PRO A 228 3.35 14.42 7.75
N TYR A 229 2.60 15.13 8.59
CA TYR A 229 2.42 16.57 8.46
C TYR A 229 3.75 17.34 8.26
N HIS A 230 4.85 16.84 8.85
CA HIS A 230 6.17 17.41 8.65
C HIS A 230 6.65 17.36 7.19
N GLN A 231 6.30 16.36 6.38
CA GLN A 231 6.74 16.24 4.99
C GLN A 231 6.03 17.21 4.03
N LEU A 232 4.87 17.76 4.43
CA LEU A 232 4.14 18.75 3.61
C LEU A 232 4.98 20.01 3.33
N GLY A 233 5.97 20.30 4.18
CA GLY A 233 6.89 21.43 3.99
C GLY A 233 7.67 21.39 2.68
N ALA A 234 7.79 20.22 2.04
CA ALA A 234 8.38 20.09 0.71
C ALA A 234 7.63 20.90 -0.36
N LEU A 235 6.31 21.05 -0.23
CA LEU A 235 5.49 21.83 -1.18
C LEU A 235 5.83 23.33 -1.17
N LEU A 236 6.46 23.84 -0.11
CA LEU A 236 6.92 25.22 -0.07
C LEU A 236 8.00 25.51 -1.12
N GLY A 237 8.73 24.48 -1.56
CA GLY A 237 9.72 24.60 -2.64
C GLY A 237 9.10 24.83 -4.02
N ALA A 238 7.79 24.58 -4.16
CA ALA A 238 7.05 24.82 -5.39
C ALA A 238 6.55 26.27 -5.52
N VAL A 239 6.56 27.04 -4.43
CA VAL A 239 6.14 28.45 -4.48
C VAL A 239 7.22 29.24 -5.23
N PRO A 240 6.88 29.94 -6.34
CA PRO A 240 7.85 30.73 -7.08
C PRO A 240 8.53 31.76 -6.18
N GLN A 241 9.86 31.86 -6.29
CA GLN A 241 10.63 32.77 -5.45
C GLN A 241 10.17 34.22 -5.61
N GLU A 242 9.83 34.64 -6.83
CA GLU A 242 9.33 36.00 -7.11
C GLU A 242 8.02 36.32 -6.37
N ASP A 243 7.09 35.37 -6.33
CA ASP A 243 5.80 35.52 -5.66
C ASP A 243 5.98 35.56 -4.14
N ARG A 244 6.83 34.68 -3.60
CA ARG A 244 7.21 34.67 -2.19
C ARG A 244 7.87 35.98 -1.78
N ASP A 245 8.83 36.46 -2.56
CA ASP A 245 9.66 37.62 -2.22
C ASP A 245 8.88 38.94 -2.30
N ARG A 246 7.79 38.98 -3.09
CA ARG A 246 6.82 40.09 -3.12
C ARG A 246 6.03 40.21 -1.80
N VAL A 247 5.76 39.09 -1.13
CA VAL A 247 4.94 39.06 0.11
C VAL A 247 5.81 39.21 1.36
N LEU A 248 6.99 38.58 1.37
CA LEU A 248 7.87 38.52 2.53
C LEU A 248 8.91 39.64 2.54
N ASN A 249 9.20 40.19 3.72
CA ASN A 249 10.36 41.08 3.89
C ASN A 249 11.68 40.29 3.96
N GLU A 250 12.82 40.98 3.92
CA GLU A 250 14.14 40.33 3.88
C GLU A 250 14.41 39.36 5.04
N ALA A 251 14.04 39.73 6.27
CA ALA A 251 14.24 38.87 7.43
C ALA A 251 13.39 37.61 7.35
N GLN A 252 12.14 37.75 6.90
CA GLN A 252 11.22 36.62 6.71
C GLN A 252 11.65 35.72 5.56
N ARG A 253 12.21 36.26 4.47
CA ARG A 253 12.79 35.46 3.38
C ARG A 253 13.92 34.55 3.88
N LYS A 254 14.87 35.09 4.65
CA LYS A 254 15.94 34.30 5.28
C LYS A 254 15.37 33.24 6.24
N GLY A 255 14.30 33.57 6.95
CA GLY A 255 13.62 32.61 7.83
C GLY A 255 12.91 31.50 7.06
N TRP A 256 12.28 31.81 5.92
CA TRP A 256 11.68 30.84 5.02
C TRP A 256 12.73 29.87 4.49
N ASP A 257 13.86 30.39 3.99
CA ASP A 257 14.94 29.55 3.44
C ASP A 257 15.43 28.55 4.50
N ARG A 258 15.70 29.02 5.72
CA ARG A 258 16.07 28.15 6.85
C ARG A 258 14.99 27.14 7.22
N PHE A 259 13.72 27.54 7.18
CA PHE A 259 12.60 26.62 7.43
C PHE A 259 12.52 25.53 6.35
N PHE A 260 12.82 25.89 5.10
CA PHE A 260 12.75 25.01 3.94
C PHE A 260 13.97 24.11 3.76
N GLU A 261 15.16 24.47 4.27
CA GLU A 261 16.40 23.67 4.19
C GLU A 261 16.20 22.20 4.57
N ARG A 262 15.39 21.92 5.60
CA ARG A 262 15.09 20.54 6.05
C ARG A 262 14.21 19.73 5.07
N PHE A 263 13.56 20.41 4.13
CA PHE A 263 12.65 19.82 3.14
C PHE A 263 13.21 19.87 1.72
N ASP A 264 14.30 20.59 1.48
CA ASP A 264 14.86 20.75 0.14
C ASP A 264 15.12 19.38 -0.51
N GLY A 265 15.82 18.46 0.16
CA GLY A 265 16.07 17.12 -0.37
C GLY A 265 14.79 16.33 -0.76
N ALA A 266 13.71 16.47 0.02
CA ALA A 266 12.42 15.87 -0.31
C ALA A 266 11.81 16.53 -1.54
N TRP A 267 11.81 17.87 -1.59
CA TRP A 267 11.33 18.62 -2.74
C TRP A 267 12.11 18.31 -4.03
N GLN A 268 13.44 18.20 -3.95
CA GLN A 268 14.29 17.78 -5.06
C GLN A 268 13.88 16.40 -5.59
N SER A 269 13.50 15.48 -4.71
CA SER A 269 13.02 14.15 -5.09
C SER A 269 11.65 14.24 -5.79
N ILE A 270 10.69 14.95 -5.17
CA ILE A 270 9.32 15.13 -5.69
C ILE A 270 9.31 15.82 -7.05
N ARG A 271 10.08 16.91 -7.21
CA ARG A 271 10.09 17.69 -8.47
C ARG A 271 10.64 16.88 -9.65
N ASN A 272 11.53 15.93 -9.38
CA ASN A 272 12.19 15.10 -10.38
C ASN A 272 11.39 13.83 -10.71
N LEU A 273 10.34 13.51 -9.96
CA LEU A 273 9.45 12.42 -10.34
C LEU A 273 8.81 12.73 -11.70
N PRO A 274 8.62 11.71 -12.56
CA PRO A 274 7.86 11.86 -13.78
C PRO A 274 6.54 12.55 -13.45
N GLY A 275 6.16 13.57 -14.22
CA GLY A 275 4.86 14.21 -14.01
C GLY A 275 3.79 13.13 -14.02
N GLY A 276 3.09 12.96 -12.89
CA GLY A 276 1.96 12.05 -12.79
C GLY A 276 1.08 12.26 -13.99
N HIS A 277 0.79 11.18 -14.71
CA HIS A 277 -0.18 11.20 -15.79
C HIS A 277 -1.44 11.83 -15.22
N GLY A 278 -1.78 13.03 -15.70
CA GLY A 278 -2.88 13.81 -15.15
C GLY A 278 -4.10 12.92 -14.96
N VAL A 279 -4.70 13.06 -13.77
CA VAL A 279 -5.98 12.45 -13.43
C VAL A 279 -6.92 12.58 -14.63
N ARG A 280 -7.32 11.42 -15.17
CA ARG A 280 -8.39 11.28 -16.16
C ARG A 280 -9.74 11.32 -15.45
#